data_AF-A0A6A3SLZ4-F1
#
_entry.id   AF-A0A6A3SLZ4-F1
#
_cell.length_a   1.000
_cell.length_b   1.000
_cell.length_c   1.000
_cell.angle_alpha   90.00
_cell.angle_beta   90.00
_cell.angle_gamma   90.00
#
_symmetry.space_group_name_H-M   'P 1'
#
loop_
_entity.id
_entity.type
_entity.pdbx_description
1 polymer ?
#
loop_
_entity_poly.entity_id
_entity_poly.type
_entity_poly.pdbx_seq_one_letter_code
_entity_poly.pdbx_strand_id
1 'polypeptide(L)'
;MCQNQEVLPDKYSMCGLFSVNNALQQRDFLTPAAMRSILSRLSQVRPSEDHGDPRYGAFAIDALQKALQRQGKQLRFMNTTSGFKSRDKRPFA
;
A
#
# COMPACT_ATOMS: atom_id res chain seq x y z
N MET A 1 0.88 -13.34 14.22
CA MET A 1 1.35 -14.19 13.11
C MET A 1 0.15 -14.46 12.21
N CYS A 2 0.09 -13.88 11.02
CA CYS A 2 -1.01 -14.14 10.09
C CYS A 2 -0.78 -15.50 9.43
N GLN A 3 -1.55 -16.51 9.87
CA GLN A 3 -1.45 -17.92 9.46
C GLN A 3 -2.22 -18.22 8.18
N ASN A 4 -1.89 -17.60 7.04
CA ASN A 4 -2.43 -18.04 5.74
C ASN A 4 -1.41 -17.79 4.63
N GLN A 5 -0.19 -18.25 4.84
CA GLN A 5 0.79 -18.42 3.76
C GLN A 5 0.76 -19.88 3.29
N GLU A 6 -0.43 -20.37 2.93
CA GLU A 6 -0.48 -21.55 2.08
C GLU A 6 0.28 -21.21 0.80
N VAL A 7 1.19 -22.11 0.43
CA VAL A 7 2.15 -22.01 -0.65
C VAL A 7 1.40 -21.80 -1.98
N LEU A 8 1.10 -20.54 -2.31
CA LEU A 8 0.59 -20.16 -3.62
C LEU A 8 1.80 -20.04 -4.56
N PRO A 9 1.81 -20.77 -5.69
CA PRO A 9 2.95 -20.80 -6.60
C PRO A 9 3.13 -19.40 -7.21
N ASP A 10 4.25 -18.73 -6.90
CA ASP A 10 4.75 -17.54 -7.63
C ASP A 10 3.68 -16.48 -7.97
N LYS A 11 2.65 -16.32 -7.13
CA LYS A 11 1.51 -15.46 -7.48
C LYS A 11 1.88 -14.00 -7.26
N TYR A 12 2.18 -13.33 -8.36
CA TYR A 12 2.16 -11.87 -8.49
C TYR A 12 0.81 -11.35 -8.00
N SER A 13 0.77 -10.82 -6.78
CA SER A 13 -0.47 -10.24 -6.25
C SER A 13 -0.57 -8.77 -6.62
N MET A 14 0.56 -8.03 -6.62
CA MET A 14 0.63 -6.58 -6.87
C MET A 14 -0.48 -5.79 -6.15
N CYS A 15 -1.02 -6.35 -5.07
CA CYS A 15 -2.33 -5.96 -4.55
C CYS A 15 -2.26 -4.56 -3.95
N GLY A 16 -1.20 -4.26 -3.18
CA GLY A 16 -0.99 -2.93 -2.63
C GLY A 16 -0.95 -1.84 -3.70
N LEU A 17 -0.29 -2.12 -4.83
CA LEU A 17 -0.20 -1.19 -5.96
C LEU A 17 -1.58 -0.98 -6.60
N PHE A 18 -2.28 -2.07 -6.93
CA PHE A 18 -3.60 -1.98 -7.56
C PHE A 18 -4.64 -1.35 -6.64
N SER A 19 -4.62 -1.67 -5.34
CA SER A 19 -5.50 -1.04 -4.34
C SER A 19 -5.29 0.47 -4.29
N VAL A 20 -4.05 0.95 -4.31
CA VAL A 20 -3.77 2.40 -4.32
C VAL A 20 -4.26 3.05 -5.61
N ASN A 21 -3.96 2.47 -6.77
CA ASN A 21 -4.38 3.03 -8.06
C ASN A 21 -5.90 3.08 -8.18
N ASN A 22 -6.59 2.02 -7.73
CA ASN A 22 -8.05 1.96 -7.71
C ASN A 22 -8.66 2.97 -6.75
N ALA A 23 -8.12 3.10 -5.52
CA ALA A 23 -8.61 4.06 -4.53
C ALA A 23 -8.48 5.51 -5.01
N LEU A 24 -7.46 5.81 -5.82
CA LEU A 24 -7.25 7.13 -6.41
C LEU A 24 -7.96 7.32 -7.75
N GLN A 25 -8.55 6.26 -8.31
CA GLN A 25 -9.12 6.24 -9.65
C GLN A 25 -8.14 6.79 -10.72
N GLN A 26 -6.85 6.52 -10.52
CA GLN A 26 -5.78 6.99 -11.38
C GLN A 26 -4.98 5.80 -11.89
N ARG A 27 -4.96 5.66 -13.22
CA ARG A 27 -4.15 4.64 -13.88
C ARG A 27 -2.67 4.96 -13.69
N ASP A 28 -1.88 3.93 -13.40
CA ASP A 28 -0.41 4.01 -13.29
C ASP A 28 0.10 5.06 -12.27
N PHE A 29 -0.71 5.43 -11.28
CA PHE A 29 -0.30 6.37 -10.23
C PHE A 29 0.90 5.83 -9.42
N LEU A 30 0.80 4.57 -8.98
CA LEU A 30 1.95 3.77 -8.55
C LEU A 30 2.25 2.72 -9.61
N THR A 31 3.53 2.61 -9.96
CA THR A 31 4.04 1.62 -10.93
C THR A 31 5.08 0.71 -10.27
N PRO A 32 5.29 -0.51 -10.79
CA PRO A 32 6.34 -1.39 -10.29
C PRO A 32 7.74 -0.74 -10.38
N ALA A 33 7.99 0.08 -11.41
CA ALA A 33 9.23 0.81 -11.57
C ALA A 33 9.44 1.85 -10.44
N ALA A 34 8.39 2.61 -10.11
CA ALA A 34 8.44 3.55 -8.99
C ALA A 34 8.67 2.82 -7.65
N MET A 35 7.99 1.69 -7.43
CA MET A 35 8.16 0.87 -6.23
C MET A 35 9.59 0.32 -6.10
N ARG A 36 10.21 -0.15 -7.20
CA ARG A 36 11.62 -0.61 -7.18
C ARG A 36 12.58 0.46 -6.64
N SER A 37 12.42 1.72 -7.06
CA SER A 37 13.24 2.83 -6.57
C SER A 37 13.01 3.09 -5.07
N ILE A 38 11.76 2.98 -4.61
CA ILE A 38 11.41 3.13 -3.19
C ILE A 38 12.06 2.01 -2.36
N LEU A 39 11.89 0.77 -2.78
CA LEU A 39 12.44 -0.40 -2.09
C LEU A 39 13.96 -0.34 -2.01
N SER A 40 14.64 -0.01 -3.12
CA SER A 40 16.11 0.12 -3.13
C SER A 40 16.60 1.14 -2.10
N ARG A 41 15.91 2.28 -1.97
CA ARG A 41 16.27 3.31 -0.98
C ARG A 41 15.94 2.85 0.45
N LEU A 42 14.84 2.15 0.65
CA LEU A 42 14.46 1.64 1.97
C LEU A 42 15.46 0.58 2.46
N SER A 43 15.84 -0.37 1.61
CA SER A 43 16.86 -1.38 1.92
C SER A 43 18.23 -0.78 2.24
N GLN A 44 18.57 0.40 1.72
CA GLN A 44 19.81 1.09 2.10
C GLN A 44 19.72 1.74 3.49
N VAL A 45 18.56 2.29 3.86
CA VAL A 45 18.37 2.99 5.13
C VAL A 45 18.04 2.01 6.26
N ARG A 46 17.35 0.91 5.95
CA ARG A 46 16.86 -0.11 6.89
C ARG A 46 17.03 -1.52 6.32
N PRO A 47 18.27 -2.00 6.18
CA PRO A 47 18.57 -3.26 5.49
C PRO A 47 17.99 -4.50 6.17
N SER A 48 17.66 -4.43 7.46
CA SER A 48 17.10 -5.55 8.22
C SER A 48 15.57 -5.66 8.14
N GLU A 49 14.89 -4.67 7.58
CA GLU A 49 13.42 -4.65 7.47
C GLU A 49 12.98 -5.27 6.14
N ASP A 50 11.88 -6.03 6.16
CA ASP A 50 11.23 -6.49 4.94
C ASP A 50 10.30 -5.38 4.40
N HIS A 51 10.68 -4.82 3.26
CA HIS A 51 9.91 -3.78 2.57
C HIS A 51 9.04 -4.35 1.43
N GLY A 52 9.13 -5.65 1.16
CA GLY A 52 8.45 -6.34 0.08
C GLY A 52 9.31 -6.61 -1.16
N ASP A 53 8.78 -7.45 -2.06
CA ASP A 53 9.49 -7.88 -3.26
C ASP A 53 8.97 -7.15 -4.53
N PRO A 54 9.86 -6.51 -5.33
CA PRO A 54 9.49 -5.82 -6.56
C PRO A 54 9.04 -6.72 -7.72
N ARG A 55 9.33 -8.02 -7.65
CA ARG A 55 8.83 -9.04 -8.57
C ARG A 55 7.42 -9.40 -8.14
N TYR A 56 7.21 -9.87 -6.91
CA TYR A 56 5.91 -10.43 -6.51
C TYR A 56 4.85 -9.39 -6.11
N GLY A 57 5.26 -8.14 -5.84
CA GLY A 57 4.35 -7.05 -5.51
C GLY A 57 3.77 -7.11 -4.10
N ALA A 58 4.36 -7.92 -3.22
CA ALA A 58 4.03 -8.00 -1.79
C ALA A 58 4.65 -6.82 -1.03
N PHE A 59 4.31 -5.59 -1.43
CA PHE A 59 4.87 -4.37 -0.85
C PHE A 59 4.40 -4.16 0.59
N ALA A 60 5.34 -3.92 1.49
CA ALA A 60 5.01 -3.56 2.86
C ALA A 60 4.34 -2.17 2.92
N ILE A 61 3.55 -1.93 3.97
CA ILE A 61 2.75 -0.70 4.12
C ILE A 61 3.63 0.55 4.19
N ASP A 62 4.80 0.47 4.80
CA ASP A 62 5.79 1.55 4.86
C ASP A 62 6.32 1.92 3.46
N ALA A 63 6.57 0.93 2.59
CA ALA A 63 6.97 1.16 1.21
C ALA A 63 5.87 1.87 0.42
N LEU A 64 4.62 1.43 0.55
CA LEU A 64 3.46 2.10 -0.07
C LEU A 64 3.29 3.53 0.47
N GLN A 65 3.45 3.71 1.79
CA GLN A 65 3.39 5.02 2.43
C GLN A 65 4.46 5.97 1.87
N LYS A 66 5.70 5.50 1.70
CA LYS A 66 6.78 6.30 1.12
C LYS A 66 6.53 6.66 -0.34
N ALA A 67 5.98 5.73 -1.10
CA ALA A 67 5.61 5.98 -2.48
C ALA A 67 4.53 7.08 -2.59
N LEU A 68 3.50 7.02 -1.73
CA LEU A 68 2.45 8.04 -1.65
C LEU A 68 2.98 9.40 -1.17
N GLN A 69 3.90 9.41 -0.20
CA GLN A 69 4.52 10.65 0.29
C GLN A 69 5.28 11.40 -0.82
N ARG A 70 5.97 10.69 -1.71
CA ARG A 70 6.64 11.33 -2.87
C ARG A 70 5.66 12.02 -3.82
N GLN A 71 4.40 11.59 -3.82
CA GLN A 71 3.32 12.14 -4.65
C GLN A 71 2.43 13.12 -3.86
N GLY A 72 2.87 13.58 -2.69
CA GLY A 72 2.10 14.50 -1.85
C GLY A 72 0.85 13.89 -1.21
N LYS A 73 0.77 12.55 -1.11
CA LYS A 73 -0.34 11.82 -0.49
C LYS A 73 0.13 11.04 0.74
N GLN A 74 -0.81 10.58 1.55
CA GLN A 74 -0.51 9.87 2.80
C GLN A 74 -1.56 8.78 3.09
N LEU A 75 -1.11 7.57 3.42
CA LEU A 75 -1.91 6.55 4.08
C LEU A 75 -2.11 6.92 5.54
N ARG A 76 -3.36 6.88 5.99
CA ARG A 76 -3.75 7.10 7.38
C ARG A 76 -4.35 5.83 7.95
N PHE A 77 -3.83 5.39 9.09
CA PHE A 77 -4.37 4.24 9.80
C PHE A 77 -5.67 4.63 10.51
N MET A 78 -6.75 3.93 10.16
CA MET A 78 -8.10 4.19 10.70
C MET A 78 -8.32 3.58 12.09
N ASN A 79 -7.40 2.75 12.59
CA ASN A 79 -7.45 2.17 13.94
C ASN A 79 -6.95 3.14 15.03
N THR A 80 -6.60 4.37 14.66
CA THR A 80 -6.45 5.46 15.63
C THR A 80 -7.85 5.86 16.11
N THR A 81 -8.00 6.18 17.39
CA THR A 81 -9.27 6.47 18.09
C THR A 81 -10.10 7.64 17.53
N SER A 82 -9.83 8.13 16.31
CA SER A 82 -10.73 9.03 15.60
C SER A 82 -11.94 8.24 15.09
N GLY A 83 -13.03 8.29 15.85
CA GLY A 83 -14.30 7.71 15.47
C GLY A 83 -14.70 8.17 14.07
N PHE A 84 -14.78 7.22 13.14
CA PHE A 84 -15.36 7.45 11.82
C PHE A 84 -16.83 7.82 12.05
N LYS A 85 -17.14 9.12 12.10
CA LYS A 85 -18.51 9.59 12.26
C LYS A 85 -19.25 9.22 10.97
N SER A 86 -20.16 8.26 11.08
CA SER A 86 -21.12 7.96 10.03
C SER A 86 -21.86 9.26 9.70
N ARG A 87 -21.96 9.58 8.40
CA ARG A 87 -22.74 10.73 7.95
C ARG A 87 -24.21 10.46 8.25
N ASP A 88 -24.90 11.41 8.87
CA ASP A 88 -26.34 11.32 9.08
C ASP A 88 -27.05 11.04 7.74
N LYS A 89 -27.90 10.02 7.71
CA LYS A 89 -28.71 9.69 6.54
C LYS A 89 -29.56 10.92 6.21
N ARG A 90 -29.36 11.51 5.02
CA ARG A 90 -30.26 12.56 4.53
C ARG A 90 -31.66 11.96 4.39
N PRO A 91 -32.72 12.62 4.90
CA PRO A 91 -34.07 12.18 4.61
C PRO A 91 -34.29 12.23 3.09
N PHE A 92 -34.90 11.19 2.55
CA PHE A 92 -35.37 11.18 1.16
C PHE A 92 -36.36 12.34 0.99
N ALA A 93 -36.08 13.21 0.03
CA ALA A 93 -37.02 14.21 -0.47
C ALA A 93 -37.79 13.63 -1.65
#